data_AF-A0A7V9TGT5-F1
#
_entry.id   AF-A0A7V9TGT5-F1
#
_cell.length_a   1.000
_cell.length_b   1.000
_cell.length_c   1.000
_cell.angle_alpha   90.00
_cell.angle_beta   90.00
_cell.angle_gamma   90.00
#
_symmetry.space_group_name_H-M   'P 1'
#
loop_
_entity.id
_entity.type
_entity.pdbx_description
1 polymer ?
#
loop_
_entity_poly.entity_id
_entity_poly.type
_entity_poly.pdbx_seq_one_letter_code
_entity_poly.pdbx_strand_id
1 'polypeptide(L)'
;STYRLLSLVLVEGARVQPHYIADTSRRSTLLELRTMHHIRQAVAALSPEGAARIAPTRIVSVHDIAPAPEITARRNRLTRRAYLGGQYDWLARFAAQFDIPALELCIHVDDKAHAFISEHVEQVEGEYWQLRKELVDTDLSLFRYFRFPVLHLTKLEMDRLARQHGFHEIMQKTWFCHSPWRGRPCGICNPCVYTAEEGMAHRLRPLARLSYTLLPVLSVVREARRFVRRVVKR
;
A
#
# COMPACT_ATOMS: atom_id res chain seq x y z
N SER A 1 -0.41 3.54 -5.53
CA SER A 1 0.15 2.29 -6.10
C SER A 1 0.85 2.60 -7.40
N THR A 2 2.03 2.02 -7.65
CA THR A 2 2.74 2.19 -8.94
C THR A 2 2.00 1.49 -10.08
N TYR A 3 1.40 0.31 -9.84
CA TYR A 3 0.68 -0.42 -10.89
C TYR A 3 -0.42 0.43 -11.52
N ARG A 4 -1.33 0.97 -10.70
CA ARG A 4 -2.45 1.77 -11.19
C ARG A 4 -2.00 3.06 -11.86
N LEU A 5 -0.96 3.72 -11.34
CA LEU A 5 -0.35 4.87 -12.00
C LEU A 5 0.13 4.51 -13.41
N LEU A 6 0.81 3.37 -13.56
CA LEU A 6 1.33 2.92 -14.86
C LEU A 6 0.21 2.47 -15.79
N SER A 7 -0.81 1.76 -15.31
CA SER A 7 -1.96 1.35 -16.14
C SER A 7 -2.69 2.59 -16.69
N LEU A 8 -2.95 3.58 -15.84
CA LEU A 8 -3.59 4.83 -16.22
C LEU A 8 -2.83 5.54 -17.34
N VAL A 9 -1.53 5.77 -17.17
CA VAL A 9 -0.77 6.63 -18.11
C VAL A 9 -0.24 5.90 -19.34
N LEU A 10 0.00 4.59 -19.25
CA LEU A 10 0.59 3.79 -20.34
C LEU A 10 -0.44 2.96 -21.11
N VAL A 11 -1.57 2.59 -20.49
CA VAL A 11 -2.60 1.74 -21.12
C VAL A 11 -3.85 2.54 -21.40
N GLU A 12 -4.39 3.23 -20.40
CA GLU A 12 -5.64 3.99 -20.52
C GLU A 12 -5.44 5.39 -21.12
N GLY A 13 -4.19 5.88 -21.19
CA GLY A 13 -3.88 7.21 -21.71
C GLY A 13 -4.39 8.37 -20.83
N ALA A 14 -4.73 8.09 -19.58
CA ALA A 14 -5.27 9.05 -18.62
C ALA A 14 -4.17 9.95 -18.03
N ARG A 15 -4.54 11.19 -17.67
CA ARG A 15 -3.68 12.10 -16.90
C ARG A 15 -3.87 11.85 -15.41
N VAL A 16 -2.77 11.86 -14.65
CA VAL A 16 -2.78 11.56 -13.22
C VAL A 16 -2.12 12.67 -12.43
N GLN A 17 -2.74 13.04 -11.31
CA GLN A 17 -2.16 13.88 -10.27
C GLN A 17 -1.76 12.99 -9.08
N PRO A 18 -0.46 12.63 -8.94
CA PRO A 18 -0.03 11.83 -7.81
C PRO A 18 -0.06 12.65 -6.52
N HIS A 19 -0.54 12.03 -5.44
CA HIS A 19 -0.44 12.54 -4.09
C HIS A 19 0.44 11.59 -3.26
N TYR A 20 1.40 12.15 -2.53
CA TYR A 20 2.24 11.39 -1.61
C TYR A 20 2.23 12.06 -0.25
N ILE A 21 1.82 11.31 0.77
CA ILE A 21 1.86 11.80 2.14
C ILE A 21 3.15 11.29 2.79
N ALA A 22 4.04 12.22 3.12
CA ALA A 22 5.35 11.92 3.67
C ALA A 22 5.29 11.81 5.19
N ASP A 23 5.79 10.70 5.71
CA ASP A 23 6.00 10.50 7.15
C ASP A 23 7.52 10.50 7.42
N THR A 24 8.06 11.64 7.83
CA THR A 24 9.51 11.80 8.04
C THR A 24 10.04 10.96 9.21
N SER A 25 9.17 10.39 10.05
CA SER A 25 9.59 9.46 11.10
C SER A 25 9.98 8.08 10.55
N ARG A 26 9.56 7.73 9.33
CA ARG A 26 9.89 6.44 8.70
C ARG A 26 11.28 6.46 8.09
N ARG A 27 12.06 5.42 8.42
CA ARG A 27 13.39 5.18 7.86
C ARG A 27 13.39 5.00 6.34
N SER A 28 12.26 4.61 5.76
CA SER A 28 12.12 4.37 4.32
C SER A 28 11.79 5.62 3.50
N THR A 29 11.37 6.74 4.09
CA THR A 29 10.82 7.90 3.36
C THR A 29 11.76 8.45 2.28
N LEU A 30 13.04 8.64 2.60
CA LEU A 30 14.01 9.11 1.60
C LEU A 30 14.25 8.09 0.48
N LEU A 31 14.16 6.79 0.77
CA LEU A 31 14.27 5.75 -0.24
C LEU A 31 13.01 5.69 -1.12
N GLU A 32 11.84 5.84 -0.53
CA GLU A 32 10.57 5.92 -1.27
C GLU A 32 10.57 7.10 -2.25
N LEU A 33 10.98 8.29 -1.81
CA LEU A 33 11.09 9.47 -2.68
C LEU A 33 12.10 9.28 -3.81
N ARG A 34 13.27 8.69 -3.52
CA ARG A 34 14.26 8.34 -4.56
C ARG A 34 13.70 7.31 -5.55
N THR A 35 13.00 6.30 -5.06
CA THR A 35 12.34 5.29 -5.90
C THR A 35 11.28 5.92 -6.79
N MET A 36 10.46 6.84 -6.27
CA MET A 36 9.48 7.58 -7.07
C MET A 36 10.16 8.38 -8.19
N HIS A 37 11.28 9.04 -7.91
CA HIS A 37 12.06 9.74 -8.93
C HIS A 37 12.58 8.79 -10.02
N HIS A 38 13.19 7.67 -9.64
CA HIS A 38 13.68 6.67 -10.60
C HIS A 38 12.55 6.04 -11.42
N ILE A 39 11.37 5.81 -10.82
CA ILE A 39 10.20 5.33 -11.55
C ILE A 39 9.77 6.35 -12.59
N ARG A 40 9.71 7.66 -12.25
CA ARG A 40 9.38 8.71 -13.23
C ARG A 40 10.37 8.74 -14.40
N GLN A 41 11.67 8.61 -14.12
CA GLN A 41 12.69 8.52 -15.18
C GLN A 41 12.51 7.28 -16.05
N ALA A 42 12.22 6.13 -15.45
CA ALA A 42 11.97 4.90 -16.19
C ALA A 42 10.70 5.00 -17.06
N VAL A 43 9.65 5.67 -16.58
CA VAL A 43 8.45 5.96 -17.38
C VAL A 43 8.79 6.88 -18.55
N ALA A 44 9.56 7.95 -18.33
CA ALA A 44 9.96 8.87 -19.39
C ALA A 44 10.81 8.19 -20.48
N ALA A 45 11.69 7.26 -20.08
CA ALA A 45 12.48 6.47 -21.02
C ALA A 45 11.62 5.46 -21.80
N LEU A 46 10.60 4.87 -21.17
CA LEU A 46 9.70 3.90 -21.82
C LEU A 46 8.67 4.60 -22.74
N SER A 47 8.09 5.71 -22.29
CA SER A 47 7.06 6.46 -23.00
C SER A 47 7.08 7.93 -22.56
N PRO A 48 7.65 8.84 -23.39
CA PRO A 48 7.61 10.27 -23.13
C PRO A 48 6.18 10.82 -22.98
N GLU A 49 5.24 10.31 -23.78
CA GLU A 49 3.81 10.67 -23.65
C GLU A 49 3.22 10.22 -22.32
N GLY A 50 3.51 8.97 -21.91
CA GLY A 50 3.09 8.45 -20.60
C GLY A 50 3.64 9.29 -19.45
N ALA A 51 4.90 9.73 -19.55
CA ALA A 51 5.48 10.64 -18.56
C ALA A 51 4.82 12.03 -18.56
N ALA A 52 4.48 12.57 -19.72
CA ALA A 52 3.77 13.84 -19.85
C ALA A 52 2.35 13.81 -19.23
N ARG A 53 1.74 12.62 -19.12
CA ARG A 53 0.47 12.40 -18.43
C ARG A 53 0.60 12.38 -16.90
N ILE A 54 1.81 12.30 -16.34
CA ILE A 54 2.04 12.31 -14.88
C ILE A 54 2.37 13.74 -14.43
N ALA A 55 1.42 14.42 -13.80
CA ALA A 55 1.65 15.73 -13.17
C ALA A 55 2.73 15.67 -12.07
N PRO A 56 3.33 16.80 -11.66
CA PRO A 56 4.21 16.84 -10.50
C PRO A 56 3.52 16.26 -9.26
N THR A 57 4.21 15.39 -8.52
CA THR A 57 3.65 14.79 -7.30
C THR A 57 3.42 15.87 -6.26
N ARG A 58 2.18 15.97 -5.74
CA ARG A 58 1.87 16.79 -4.57
C ARG A 58 2.30 16.05 -3.31
N ILE A 59 3.30 16.58 -2.62
CA ILE A 59 3.85 16.00 -1.40
C ILE A 59 3.33 16.81 -0.21
N VAL A 60 2.74 16.13 0.78
CA VAL A 60 2.24 16.73 2.02
C VAL A 60 2.82 15.98 3.20
N SER A 61 3.28 16.67 4.24
CA SER A 61 3.73 16.00 5.47
C SER A 61 2.52 15.45 6.22
N VAL A 62 2.65 14.27 6.83
CA VAL A 62 1.63 13.75 7.75
C VAL A 62 1.37 14.71 8.92
N HIS A 63 2.37 15.51 9.28
CA HIS A 63 2.27 16.53 10.33
C HIS A 63 1.46 17.77 9.91
N ASP A 64 1.26 17.99 8.61
CA ASP A 64 0.46 19.09 8.07
C ASP A 64 -1.03 18.70 7.93
N ILE A 65 -1.37 17.45 8.23
CA ILE A 65 -2.75 16.95 8.20
C ILE A 65 -3.37 17.17 9.59
N ALA A 66 -4.41 17.99 9.65
CA ALA A 66 -5.16 18.30 10.86
C ALA A 66 -5.74 17.03 11.50
N PRO A 67 -5.74 16.91 12.84
CA PRO A 67 -6.45 15.84 13.53
C PRO A 67 -7.93 15.82 13.18
N ALA A 68 -8.50 14.63 12.96
CA ALA A 68 -9.95 14.45 12.85
C ALA A 68 -10.39 13.32 13.80
N PRO A 69 -10.75 13.65 15.05
CA PRO A 69 -11.04 12.65 16.09
C PRO A 69 -12.08 11.60 15.67
N GLU A 70 -13.08 12.00 14.89
CA GLU A 70 -14.11 11.09 14.41
C GLU A 70 -13.57 10.03 13.42
N ILE A 71 -12.73 10.45 12.46
CA ILE A 71 -12.07 9.55 11.50
C ILE A 71 -11.18 8.56 12.27
N THR A 72 -10.39 9.08 13.21
CA THR A 72 -9.51 8.24 14.05
C THR A 72 -10.30 7.28 14.93
N ALA A 73 -11.42 7.71 15.50
CA ALA A 73 -12.30 6.84 16.28
C ALA A 73 -12.88 5.70 15.42
N ARG A 74 -13.38 5.99 14.20
CA ARG A 74 -13.87 4.97 13.26
C ARG A 74 -12.79 3.95 12.93
N ARG A 75 -11.59 4.39 12.56
CA ARG A 75 -10.43 3.50 12.31
C ARG A 75 -10.09 2.65 13.53
N ASN A 76 -10.10 3.23 14.73
CA ASN A 76 -9.84 2.49 15.97
C ASN A 76 -10.89 1.39 16.20
N ARG A 77 -12.17 1.67 15.94
CA ARG A 77 -13.25 0.67 16.04
C ARG A 77 -13.08 -0.46 15.03
N LEU A 78 -12.76 -0.16 13.77
CA LEU A 78 -12.44 -1.19 12.75
C LEU A 78 -11.23 -2.03 13.14
N THR A 79 -10.18 -1.38 13.65
CA THR A 79 -8.93 -2.06 14.06
C THR A 79 -9.14 -3.06 15.20
N ARG A 80 -10.18 -2.87 16.02
CA ARG A 80 -10.56 -3.83 17.07
C ARG A 80 -11.19 -5.12 16.52
N ARG A 81 -11.73 -5.09 15.30
CA ARG A 81 -12.34 -6.26 14.63
C ARG A 81 -11.28 -7.08 13.88
N ALA A 82 -10.41 -6.40 13.15
CA ALA A 82 -9.26 -6.99 12.48
C ALA A 82 -8.18 -5.92 12.27
N TYR A 83 -6.94 -6.32 11.95
CA TYR A 83 -5.86 -5.36 11.76
C TYR A 83 -6.12 -4.43 10.56
N LEU A 84 -6.25 -3.13 10.83
CA LEU A 84 -6.30 -2.07 9.82
C LEU A 84 -5.16 -1.08 10.05
N GLY A 85 -4.31 -0.91 9.04
CA GLY A 85 -3.12 -0.08 9.13
C GLY A 85 -3.43 1.39 9.46
N GLY A 86 -2.51 2.07 10.14
CA GLY A 86 -2.65 3.50 10.43
C GLY A 86 -2.82 4.38 9.18
N GLN A 87 -2.31 3.93 8.02
CA GLN A 87 -2.44 4.60 6.72
C GLN A 87 -3.84 5.07 6.36
N TYR A 88 -4.86 4.28 6.69
CA TYR A 88 -6.23 4.62 6.34
C TYR A 88 -6.77 5.84 7.11
N ASP A 89 -6.23 6.14 8.30
CA ASP A 89 -6.59 7.33 9.07
C ASP A 89 -6.14 8.63 8.39
N TRP A 90 -4.84 8.75 8.14
CA TRP A 90 -4.27 9.98 7.59
C TRP A 90 -4.59 10.15 6.11
N LEU A 91 -4.78 9.06 5.34
CA LEU A 91 -5.32 9.16 3.98
C LEU A 91 -6.74 9.72 3.96
N ALA A 92 -7.61 9.28 4.88
CA ALA A 92 -8.99 9.77 4.95
C ALA A 92 -9.05 11.22 5.44
N ARG A 93 -8.23 11.57 6.44
CA ARG A 93 -8.08 12.95 6.92
C ARG A 93 -7.54 13.87 5.84
N PHE A 94 -6.53 13.41 5.09
CA PHE A 94 -5.97 14.13 3.96
C PHE A 94 -7.04 14.42 2.91
N ALA A 95 -7.78 13.39 2.46
CA ALA A 95 -8.82 13.58 1.45
C ALA A 95 -9.92 14.53 1.94
N ALA A 96 -10.30 14.46 3.22
CA ALA A 96 -11.27 15.36 3.83
C ALA A 96 -10.77 16.81 3.92
N GLN A 97 -9.55 17.03 4.40
CA GLN A 97 -8.98 18.36 4.62
C GLN A 97 -8.73 19.12 3.32
N PHE A 98 -8.29 18.42 2.27
CA PHE A 98 -7.93 19.02 0.99
C PHE A 98 -9.05 18.93 -0.05
N ASP A 99 -10.25 18.53 0.37
CA ASP A 99 -11.43 18.33 -0.48
C ASP A 99 -11.09 17.60 -1.78
N ILE A 100 -10.45 16.43 -1.64
CA ILE A 100 -10.10 15.58 -2.79
C ILE A 100 -11.22 14.57 -2.96
N PRO A 101 -12.18 14.82 -3.87
CA PRO A 101 -13.21 13.85 -4.15
C PRO A 101 -12.56 12.65 -4.82
N ALA A 102 -12.82 11.47 -4.27
CA ALA A 102 -12.60 10.21 -4.95
C ALA A 102 -11.13 9.86 -5.24
N LEU A 103 -10.28 9.96 -4.21
CA LEU A 103 -8.87 9.56 -4.29
C LEU A 103 -8.76 8.06 -4.61
N GLU A 104 -8.07 7.70 -5.70
CA GLU A 104 -7.83 6.29 -5.99
C GLU A 104 -6.88 5.66 -4.97
N LEU A 105 -7.36 4.61 -4.30
CA LEU A 105 -6.59 3.80 -3.37
C LEU A 105 -6.58 2.36 -3.85
N CYS A 106 -5.39 1.81 -4.07
CA CYS A 106 -5.27 0.43 -4.49
C CYS A 106 -5.27 -0.49 -3.28
N ILE A 107 -6.46 -1.01 -2.99
CA ILE A 107 -6.66 -2.22 -2.21
C ILE A 107 -6.88 -3.33 -3.23
N HIS A 108 -6.11 -4.40 -3.16
CA HIS A 108 -6.23 -5.58 -4.03
C HIS A 108 -6.72 -6.80 -3.23
N VAL A 109 -7.05 -7.91 -3.88
CA VAL A 109 -7.63 -9.11 -3.23
C VAL A 109 -6.78 -9.61 -2.05
N ASP A 110 -5.45 -9.60 -2.20
CA ASP A 110 -4.53 -10.07 -1.16
C ASP A 110 -4.32 -9.09 0.01
N ASP A 111 -4.84 -7.85 -0.08
CA ASP A 111 -4.68 -6.87 0.99
C ASP A 111 -5.60 -7.17 2.17
N LYS A 112 -5.08 -7.03 3.40
CA LYS A 112 -5.90 -7.17 4.61
C LYS A 112 -7.10 -6.22 4.68
N ALA A 113 -6.99 -5.07 4.03
CA ALA A 113 -8.10 -4.10 3.97
C ALA A 113 -9.23 -4.56 3.04
N HIS A 114 -8.97 -5.46 2.10
CA HIS A 114 -9.99 -6.03 1.20
C HIS A 114 -11.14 -6.65 2.00
N ALA A 115 -10.81 -7.41 3.05
CA ALA A 115 -11.78 -8.06 3.94
C ALA A 115 -12.73 -7.08 4.65
N PHE A 116 -12.39 -5.79 4.74
CA PHE A 116 -13.27 -4.78 5.33
C PHE A 116 -14.25 -4.17 4.33
N ILE A 117 -13.97 -4.23 3.03
CA ILE A 117 -14.70 -3.43 2.03
C ILE A 117 -15.32 -4.25 0.91
N SER A 118 -14.83 -5.46 0.61
CA SER A 118 -15.22 -6.21 -0.60
C SER A 118 -16.73 -6.47 -0.72
N GLU A 119 -17.41 -6.76 0.40
CA GLU A 119 -18.86 -6.99 0.43
C GLU A 119 -19.69 -5.70 0.58
N HIS A 120 -19.01 -4.57 0.81
CA HIS A 120 -19.59 -3.29 1.19
C HIS A 120 -19.43 -2.21 0.11
N VAL A 121 -18.85 -2.59 -1.02
CA VAL A 121 -18.70 -1.74 -2.19
C VAL A 121 -19.72 -2.09 -3.28
N GLU A 122 -19.87 -1.17 -4.21
CA GLU A 122 -20.57 -1.34 -5.49
C GLU A 122 -19.60 -0.97 -6.62
N GLN A 123 -19.76 -1.61 -7.78
CA GLN A 123 -19.01 -1.27 -8.98
C GLN A 123 -19.70 -0.11 -9.70
N VAL A 124 -18.92 0.90 -10.09
CA VAL A 124 -19.41 2.07 -10.83
C VAL A 124 -18.89 2.00 -12.25
N GLU A 125 -19.82 1.97 -13.21
CA GLU A 125 -19.54 2.01 -14.66
C GLU A 125 -18.54 0.95 -15.16
N GLY A 126 -18.33 -0.12 -14.39
CA GLY A 126 -17.33 -1.13 -14.68
C GLY A 126 -15.88 -0.72 -14.35
N GLU A 127 -15.62 0.54 -13.99
CA GLU A 127 -14.27 1.10 -13.89
C GLU A 127 -13.63 0.93 -12.50
N TYR A 128 -14.41 1.18 -11.45
CA TYR A 128 -13.91 1.14 -10.08
C TYR A 128 -14.98 0.72 -9.07
N TRP A 129 -14.55 0.42 -7.86
CA TRP A 129 -15.44 0.13 -6.72
C TRP A 129 -15.46 1.30 -5.75
N GLN A 130 -16.62 1.59 -5.18
CA GLN A 130 -16.79 2.61 -4.14
C GLN A 130 -17.67 2.08 -3.01
N LEU A 131 -17.56 2.67 -1.82
CA LEU A 131 -18.42 2.30 -0.68
C LEU A 131 -19.90 2.57 -1.00
N ARG A 132 -20.78 1.61 -0.69
CA ARG A 132 -22.23 1.81 -0.84
C ARG A 132 -22.73 2.99 0.00
N LYS A 133 -23.63 3.79 -0.57
CA LYS A 133 -24.13 5.03 0.05
C LYS A 133 -24.82 4.81 1.40
N GLU A 134 -25.46 3.65 1.61
CA GLU A 134 -26.11 3.31 2.89
C GLU A 134 -25.13 3.17 4.07
N LEU A 135 -23.82 3.05 3.81
CA LEU A 135 -22.82 2.78 4.84
C LEU A 135 -22.16 4.05 5.39
N VAL A 136 -22.63 5.24 4.99
CA VAL A 136 -22.07 6.54 5.38
C VAL A 136 -22.11 6.79 6.89
N ASP A 137 -23.08 6.21 7.60
CA ASP A 137 -23.22 6.35 9.05
C ASP A 137 -22.50 5.24 9.85
N THR A 138 -21.83 4.32 9.16
CA THR A 138 -21.09 3.22 9.79
C THR A 138 -19.62 3.56 9.98
N ASP A 139 -18.88 2.69 10.66
CA ASP A 139 -17.41 2.81 10.76
C ASP A 139 -16.71 2.68 9.40
N LEU A 140 -17.34 2.01 8.42
CA LEU A 140 -16.80 1.85 7.07
C LEU A 140 -16.79 3.14 6.27
N SER A 141 -17.53 4.16 6.70
CA SER A 141 -17.49 5.50 6.12
C SER A 141 -16.09 6.14 6.09
N LEU A 142 -15.13 5.60 6.85
CA LEU A 142 -13.70 5.87 6.67
C LEU A 142 -13.26 5.75 5.19
N PHE A 143 -13.84 4.80 4.46
CA PHE A 143 -13.51 4.48 3.08
C PHE A 143 -14.27 5.33 2.03
N ARG A 144 -15.18 6.21 2.46
CA ARG A 144 -16.02 7.03 1.54
C ARG A 144 -15.22 7.98 0.64
N TYR A 145 -13.98 8.29 1.03
CA TYR A 145 -13.12 9.21 0.31
C TYR A 145 -12.38 8.56 -0.87
N PHE A 146 -12.50 7.23 -1.03
CA PHE A 146 -11.66 6.47 -1.95
C PHE A 146 -12.44 5.76 -3.05
N ARG A 147 -11.77 5.60 -4.19
CA ARG A 147 -12.14 4.66 -5.27
C ARG A 147 -11.14 3.50 -5.28
N PHE A 148 -11.63 2.29 -5.51
CA PHE A 148 -10.82 1.06 -5.45
C PHE A 148 -10.75 0.38 -6.83
N PRO A 149 -9.97 0.91 -7.79
CA PRO A 149 -9.99 0.44 -9.18
C PRO A 149 -9.44 -0.98 -9.40
N VAL A 150 -8.68 -1.51 -8.44
CA VAL A 150 -7.99 -2.80 -8.55
C VAL A 150 -8.48 -3.83 -7.52
N LEU A 151 -9.66 -3.61 -6.95
CA LEU A 151 -10.18 -4.42 -5.85
C LEU A 151 -10.33 -5.90 -6.22
N HIS A 152 -10.61 -6.18 -7.49
CA HIS A 152 -10.79 -7.52 -8.05
C HIS A 152 -9.48 -8.21 -8.48
N LEU A 153 -8.35 -7.51 -8.46
CA LEU A 153 -7.07 -8.05 -8.91
C LEU A 153 -6.27 -8.60 -7.74
N THR A 154 -5.51 -9.67 -7.98
CA THR A 154 -4.42 -10.14 -7.12
C THR A 154 -3.10 -9.45 -7.48
N LYS A 155 -2.08 -9.53 -6.62
CA LYS A 155 -0.73 -9.06 -6.98
C LYS A 155 -0.15 -9.79 -8.19
N LEU A 156 -0.40 -11.08 -8.32
CA LEU A 156 0.09 -11.88 -9.43
C LEU A 156 -0.57 -11.48 -10.76
N GLU A 157 -1.87 -11.17 -10.76
CA GLU A 157 -2.56 -10.64 -11.93
C GLU A 157 -2.04 -9.26 -12.30
N MET A 158 -1.83 -8.37 -11.33
CA MET A 158 -1.20 -7.07 -11.59
C MET A 158 0.19 -7.22 -12.22
N ASP A 159 1.01 -8.19 -11.79
CA ASP A 159 2.31 -8.47 -12.42
C ASP A 159 2.17 -9.02 -13.84
N ARG A 160 1.23 -9.95 -14.05
CA ARG A 160 0.93 -10.50 -15.38
C ARG A 160 0.48 -9.40 -16.34
N LEU A 161 -0.43 -8.53 -15.92
CA LEU A 161 -0.89 -7.39 -16.71
C LEU A 161 0.25 -6.40 -16.97
N ALA A 162 1.13 -6.15 -16.00
CA ALA A 162 2.31 -5.32 -16.20
C ALA A 162 3.28 -5.90 -17.24
N ARG A 163 3.41 -7.23 -17.32
CA ARG A 163 4.20 -7.92 -18.37
C ARG A 163 3.53 -7.78 -19.73
N GLN A 164 2.22 -8.04 -19.79
CA GLN A 164 1.43 -7.94 -21.01
C GLN A 164 1.50 -6.54 -21.64
N HIS A 165 1.51 -5.49 -20.80
CA HIS A 165 1.57 -4.09 -21.24
C HIS A 165 3.00 -3.49 -21.21
N GLY A 166 4.04 -4.32 -21.02
CA GLY A 166 5.43 -3.89 -21.20
C GLY A 166 6.03 -2.99 -20.12
N PHE A 167 5.39 -2.83 -18.96
CA PHE A 167 5.90 -1.99 -17.85
C PHE A 167 6.33 -2.78 -16.61
N HIS A 168 6.44 -4.11 -16.71
CA HIS A 168 6.91 -5.00 -15.65
C HIS A 168 8.27 -4.58 -15.04
N GLU A 169 9.24 -4.21 -15.88
CA GLU A 169 10.57 -3.80 -15.40
C GLU A 169 10.52 -2.55 -14.51
N ILE A 170 9.56 -1.66 -14.73
CA ILE A 170 9.33 -0.50 -13.86
C ILE A 170 8.72 -0.97 -12.53
N MET A 171 7.76 -1.90 -12.57
CA MET A 171 7.15 -2.48 -11.37
C MET A 171 8.18 -3.16 -10.45
N GLN A 172 9.20 -3.79 -11.02
CA GLN A 172 10.29 -4.41 -10.25
C GLN A 172 11.11 -3.41 -9.43
N LYS A 173 11.15 -2.13 -9.83
CA LYS A 173 11.87 -1.05 -9.13
C LYS A 173 11.13 -0.48 -7.92
N THR A 174 9.86 -0.85 -7.70
CA THR A 174 9.04 -0.31 -6.62
C THR A 174 9.59 -0.65 -5.23
N TRP A 175 9.33 0.21 -4.24
CA TRP A 175 9.81 0.03 -2.88
C TRP A 175 8.67 -0.33 -1.92
N PHE A 176 8.88 -1.33 -1.08
CA PHE A 176 7.88 -1.79 -0.11
C PHE A 176 8.42 -1.90 1.34
N CYS A 177 9.74 -1.98 1.52
CA CYS A 177 10.32 -2.31 2.84
C CYS A 177 10.37 -1.09 3.78
N HIS A 178 9.76 -1.20 4.97
CA HIS A 178 9.80 -0.12 5.98
C HIS A 178 11.18 0.08 6.63
N SER A 179 11.95 -1.00 6.80
CA SER A 179 13.22 -0.98 7.53
C SER A 179 14.36 -1.52 6.67
N PRO A 180 14.76 -0.81 5.60
CA PRO A 180 15.83 -1.25 4.71
C PRO A 180 17.11 -1.58 5.46
N TRP A 181 17.83 -2.58 4.98
CA TRP A 181 19.19 -2.87 5.43
C TRP A 181 20.16 -2.79 4.25
N ARG A 182 21.15 -1.90 4.35
CA ARG A 182 22.13 -1.61 3.29
C ARG A 182 21.45 -1.41 1.92
N GLY A 183 20.43 -0.55 1.89
CA GLY A 183 19.70 -0.17 0.68
C GLY A 183 18.84 -1.26 0.03
N ARG A 184 18.56 -2.38 0.71
CA ARG A 184 17.68 -3.44 0.17
C ARG A 184 16.60 -3.88 1.17
N PRO A 185 15.53 -4.53 0.70
CA PRO A 185 14.47 -5.07 1.55
C PRO A 185 15.02 -6.00 2.64
N CYS A 186 14.50 -5.87 3.86
CA CYS A 186 15.03 -6.61 5.02
C CYS A 186 14.53 -8.06 5.14
N GLY A 187 13.44 -8.42 4.48
CA GLY A 187 12.86 -9.77 4.54
C GLY A 187 12.03 -10.09 5.79
N ILE A 188 12.03 -9.21 6.79
CA ILE A 188 11.41 -9.51 8.11
C ILE A 188 10.33 -8.52 8.55
N CYS A 189 10.23 -7.34 7.92
CA CYS A 189 9.15 -6.41 8.22
C CYS A 189 7.85 -6.86 7.55
N ASN A 190 6.69 -6.44 8.08
CA ASN A 190 5.37 -6.84 7.57
C ASN A 190 5.25 -6.68 6.04
N PRO A 191 5.62 -5.55 5.41
CA PRO A 191 5.59 -5.46 3.96
C PRO A 191 6.44 -6.48 3.22
N CYS A 192 7.63 -6.85 3.75
CA CYS A 192 8.46 -7.90 3.14
C CYS A 192 7.82 -9.28 3.26
N VAL A 193 7.21 -9.57 4.41
CA VAL A 193 6.51 -10.82 4.67
C VAL A 193 5.30 -10.95 3.73
N TYR A 194 4.44 -9.93 3.68
CA TYR A 194 3.26 -9.93 2.81
C TYR A 194 3.66 -10.05 1.34
N THR A 195 4.68 -9.29 0.89
CA THR A 195 5.21 -9.44 -0.48
C THR A 195 5.64 -10.88 -0.78
N ALA A 196 6.20 -11.61 0.19
CA ALA A 196 6.55 -13.02 -0.02
C ALA A 196 5.32 -13.93 -0.04
N GLU A 197 4.38 -13.74 0.89
CA GLU A 197 3.11 -14.49 1.00
C GLU A 197 2.24 -14.33 -0.26
N GLU A 198 2.24 -13.14 -0.87
CA GLU A 198 1.51 -12.80 -2.11
C GLU A 198 2.22 -13.29 -3.39
N GLY A 199 3.18 -14.22 -3.28
CA GLY A 199 3.88 -14.83 -4.41
C GLY A 199 5.02 -13.99 -5.01
N MET A 200 5.37 -12.85 -4.42
CA MET A 200 6.42 -11.93 -4.92
C MET A 200 7.76 -12.09 -4.16
N ALA A 201 8.02 -13.27 -3.59
CA ALA A 201 9.26 -13.55 -2.84
C ALA A 201 10.54 -13.35 -3.68
N HIS A 202 10.45 -13.41 -5.01
CA HIS A 202 11.57 -13.15 -5.91
C HIS A 202 12.20 -11.76 -5.71
N ARG A 203 11.42 -10.79 -5.21
CA ARG A 203 11.87 -9.42 -4.91
C ARG A 203 12.74 -9.30 -3.66
N LEU A 204 12.86 -10.38 -2.88
CA LEU A 204 13.74 -10.46 -1.71
C LEU A 204 15.07 -11.13 -2.08
N ARG A 205 16.15 -10.76 -1.36
CA ARG A 205 17.46 -11.44 -1.47
C ARG A 205 17.33 -12.90 -0.98
N PRO A 206 18.16 -13.85 -1.45
CA PRO A 206 18.10 -15.25 -1.01
C PRO A 206 18.12 -15.44 0.52
N LEU A 207 19.04 -14.77 1.23
CA LEU A 207 19.10 -14.82 2.70
C LEU A 207 17.84 -14.24 3.38
N ALA A 208 17.24 -13.20 2.78
CA ALA A 208 16.01 -12.60 3.27
C ALA A 208 14.80 -13.54 3.03
N ARG A 209 14.83 -14.37 1.98
CA ARG A 209 13.80 -15.41 1.75
C ARG A 209 13.85 -16.51 2.81
N LEU A 210 15.06 -16.93 3.21
CA LEU A 210 15.24 -17.87 4.34
C LEU A 210 14.73 -17.29 5.66
N SER A 211 14.80 -15.96 5.82
CA SER A 211 14.41 -15.30 7.07
C SER A 211 12.91 -15.46 7.34
N TYR A 212 12.06 -15.41 6.30
CA TYR A 212 10.62 -15.65 6.43
C TYR A 212 10.26 -17.12 6.63
N THR A 213 10.93 -18.05 5.92
CA THR A 213 10.67 -19.49 6.12
C THR A 213 11.04 -19.97 7.52
N LEU A 214 12.01 -19.32 8.17
CA LEU A 214 12.45 -19.63 9.54
C LEU A 214 11.75 -18.77 10.61
N LEU A 215 11.00 -17.72 10.25
CA LEU A 215 10.33 -16.82 11.20
C LEU A 215 9.31 -17.53 12.10
N PRO A 216 8.49 -18.49 11.62
CA PRO A 216 7.61 -19.29 12.48
C PRO A 216 8.38 -20.09 13.54
N VAL A 217 9.55 -20.63 13.17
CA VAL A 217 10.42 -21.37 14.08
C VAL A 217 11.04 -20.43 15.12
N LEU A 218 11.47 -19.23 14.70
CA LEU A 218 12.06 -18.23 15.60
C LEU A 218 11.04 -17.58 16.53
N SER A 219 9.77 -17.43 16.13
CA SER A 219 8.70 -16.95 17.02
C SER A 219 8.38 -17.97 18.11
N VAL A 220 8.26 -19.25 17.75
CA VAL A 220 8.09 -20.36 18.71
C VAL A 220 9.28 -20.43 19.67
N VAL A 221 10.52 -20.33 19.16
CA VAL A 221 11.73 -20.32 20.01
C VAL A 221 11.79 -19.08 20.93
N ARG A 222 11.34 -17.91 20.46
CA ARG A 222 11.29 -16.69 21.29
C ARG A 222 10.22 -16.78 22.38
N GLU A 223 9.06 -17.36 22.09
CA GLU A 223 8.02 -17.61 23.09
C GLU A 223 8.44 -18.65 24.10
N ALA A 224 9.03 -19.76 23.64
CA ALA A 224 9.63 -20.78 24.51
C ALA A 224 10.72 -20.18 25.42
N ARG A 225 11.61 -19.33 24.88
CA ARG A 225 12.63 -18.63 25.69
C ARG A 225 12.03 -17.64 26.70
N ARG A 226 10.94 -16.94 26.36
CA ARG A 226 10.22 -16.07 27.30
C ARG A 226 9.53 -16.87 28.40
N PHE A 227 8.96 -18.02 28.05
CA PHE A 227 8.35 -18.95 29.00
C PHE A 227 9.40 -19.52 29.96
N VAL A 228 10.50 -20.07 29.45
CA VAL A 228 11.61 -20.59 30.28
C VAL A 228 12.18 -19.49 31.19
N ARG A 229 12.38 -18.27 30.69
CA ARG A 229 12.83 -17.14 31.54
C ARG A 229 11.84 -16.73 32.63
N ARG A 230 10.53 -16.97 32.46
CA ARG A 230 9.52 -16.76 33.52
C ARG A 230 9.54 -17.88 34.55
N VAL A 231 9.76 -19.11 34.11
CA VAL A 231 9.83 -20.28 34.98
C VAL A 231 11.11 -20.28 35.83
N VAL A 232 12.24 -19.88 35.26
CA VAL A 232 13.55 -19.83 35.94
C VAL A 232 13.71 -18.59 36.86
N LYS A 233 12.79 -17.62 36.79
CA LYS A 233 12.76 -16.44 37.68
C LYS A 233 11.73 -16.55 38.82
N ARG A 234 11.12 -17.72 39.01
CA ARG A 234 10.39 -18.11 40.23
C ARG A 234 11.22 -19.12 40.99
#